data_AF-A0A389MTM0-F1
#
_entry.id   AF-A0A389MTM0-F1
#
_cell.length_a   1.000
_cell.length_b   1.000
_cell.length_c   1.000
_cell.angle_alpha   90.00
_cell.angle_beta   90.00
_cell.angle_gamma   90.00
#
_symmetry.space_group_name_H-M   'P 1'
#
loop_
_entity.id
_entity.type
_entity.pdbx_description
1 polymer ?
#
loop_
_entity_poly.entity_id
_entity_poly.type
_entity_poly.pdbx_seq_one_letter_code
_entity_poly.pdbx_strand_id
1 'polypeptide(L)'
;MPALWWRLWRSGYVGRFRREARRFSRIIIGVHVVYLVLVLASLGAALGLAALIPAETAWRFLAAPPLAYALLAGLMKLTRGRPLYVPHLVDDTTFTHAHAGGAEAGMAPRLSAFAERIRAAEGQVNEIVVIGHSSSSFLGIEVLDRLLAADPGFGTRGTPVTFVSIGSVIPWLGLDERAEAFRAALGRFAQARAIGWLDIRAEWDWLSIHLRNPVAACGLPRPPQVPPSEARPAVLRVNVRDLVTKEALRTRRYNLFQLHFQLLMSAVSETSFDYVALVAGPEPVHALVRRAAEDDDAPALPEEVV
;
A
#
# COMPACT_ATOMS: atom_id res chain seq x y z
N MET A 1 -12.08 -16.97 0.24
CA MET A 1 -12.48 -15.67 -0.39
C MET A 1 -13.88 -15.19 -0.02
N PRO A 2 -14.97 -15.98 -0.17
CA PRO A 2 -16.32 -15.51 0.16
C PRO A 2 -16.49 -15.06 1.63
N ALA A 3 -15.92 -15.82 2.57
CA ALA A 3 -15.94 -15.47 3.99
C ALA A 3 -15.22 -14.14 4.29
N LEU A 4 -14.14 -13.83 3.57
CA LEU A 4 -13.43 -12.56 3.70
C LEU A 4 -14.33 -11.39 3.28
N TRP A 5 -14.89 -11.45 2.07
CA TRP A 5 -15.74 -10.37 1.57
C TRP A 5 -17.03 -10.20 2.37
N TRP A 6 -17.63 -11.30 2.85
CA TRP A 6 -18.76 -11.24 3.77
C TRP A 6 -18.40 -10.48 5.06
N ARG A 7 -17.26 -10.80 5.67
CA ARG A 7 -16.76 -10.10 6.86
C ARG A 7 -16.52 -8.62 6.58
N LEU A 8 -15.81 -8.29 5.50
CA LEU A 8 -15.50 -6.90 5.13
C LEU A 8 -16.76 -6.07 4.84
N TRP A 9 -17.79 -6.69 4.25
CA TRP A 9 -19.07 -6.04 4.06
C TRP A 9 -19.78 -5.81 5.39
N ARG A 10 -19.88 -6.85 6.24
CA ARG A 10 -20.59 -6.82 7.53
C ARG A 10 -19.98 -5.81 8.52
N SER A 11 -18.66 -5.63 8.50
CA SER A 11 -17.95 -4.66 9.36
C SER A 11 -18.04 -3.21 8.89
N GLY A 12 -18.70 -2.97 7.74
CA GLY A 12 -18.74 -1.65 7.09
C GLY A 12 -17.41 -1.22 6.47
N TYR A 13 -16.40 -2.09 6.43
CA TYR A 13 -15.08 -1.80 5.86
C TYR A 13 -15.20 -1.30 4.41
N VAL A 14 -16.00 -1.98 3.57
CA VAL A 14 -16.16 -1.61 2.15
C VAL A 14 -16.62 -0.15 1.98
N GLY A 15 -17.51 0.33 2.86
CA GLY A 15 -17.98 1.71 2.85
C GLY A 15 -16.89 2.71 3.24
N ARG A 16 -16.12 2.40 4.29
CA ARG A 16 -14.97 3.24 4.71
C ARG A 16 -13.88 3.26 3.63
N PHE A 17 -13.55 2.10 3.08
CA PHE A 17 -12.54 1.95 2.03
C PHE A 17 -12.91 2.72 0.76
N ARG A 18 -14.18 2.69 0.32
CA ARG A 18 -14.64 3.49 -0.83
C ARG A 18 -14.54 4.99 -0.59
N ARG A 19 -14.79 5.46 0.64
CA ARG A 19 -14.68 6.89 0.98
C ARG A 19 -13.23 7.35 1.01
N GLU A 20 -12.35 6.55 1.63
CA GLU A 20 -10.94 6.89 1.84
C GLU A 20 -10.08 6.69 0.59
N ALA A 21 -10.40 5.70 -0.23
CA ALA A 21 -9.56 5.23 -1.31
C ALA A 21 -10.40 5.03 -2.59
N ARG A 22 -11.10 6.08 -3.05
CA ARG A 22 -12.07 5.98 -4.15
C ARG A 22 -11.52 5.27 -5.41
N ARG A 23 -10.32 5.64 -5.86
CA ARG A 23 -9.69 5.04 -7.05
C ARG A 23 -9.20 3.62 -6.76
N PHE A 24 -8.41 3.46 -5.71
CA PHE A 24 -7.84 2.16 -5.34
C PHE A 24 -8.91 1.11 -5.00
N SER A 25 -9.98 1.50 -4.30
CA SER A 25 -11.11 0.60 -4.01
C SER A 25 -11.85 0.12 -5.25
N ARG A 26 -11.94 0.93 -6.32
CA ARG A 26 -12.51 0.48 -7.61
C ARG A 26 -11.63 -0.61 -8.24
N ILE A 27 -10.30 -0.48 -8.14
CA ILE A 27 -9.36 -1.48 -8.65
C ILE A 27 -9.48 -2.78 -7.85
N ILE A 28 -9.34 -2.71 -6.52
CA ILE A 28 -9.39 -3.89 -5.66
C ILE A 28 -10.74 -4.61 -5.78
N ILE A 29 -11.86 -3.89 -5.63
CA ILE A 29 -13.20 -4.50 -5.75
C ILE A 29 -13.42 -5.03 -7.17
N GLY A 30 -13.04 -4.27 -8.20
CA GLY A 30 -13.20 -4.65 -9.60
C GLY A 30 -12.47 -5.96 -9.93
N VAL A 31 -11.23 -6.11 -9.48
CA VAL A 31 -10.45 -7.33 -9.70
C VAL A 31 -11.05 -8.53 -8.97
N HIS A 32 -11.65 -8.35 -7.79
CA HIS A 32 -12.36 -9.43 -7.10
C HIS A 32 -13.68 -9.81 -7.78
N VAL A 33 -14.37 -8.86 -8.40
CA VAL A 33 -15.51 -9.15 -9.27
C VAL A 33 -15.07 -9.95 -10.50
N VAL A 34 -13.97 -9.55 -11.15
CA VAL A 34 -13.38 -10.33 -12.26
C VAL A 34 -13.02 -11.73 -11.81
N TYR A 35 -12.37 -11.88 -10.66
CA TYR A 35 -12.06 -13.19 -10.08
C TYR A 35 -13.31 -14.04 -9.86
N LEU A 36 -14.38 -13.47 -9.30
CA LEU A 36 -15.66 -14.17 -9.12
C LEU A 36 -16.25 -14.62 -10.47
N VAL A 37 -16.21 -13.77 -11.50
CA VAL A 37 -16.64 -14.14 -12.86
C VAL A 37 -15.82 -15.30 -13.40
N LEU A 38 -14.50 -15.30 -13.21
CA LEU A 38 -13.64 -16.40 -13.65
C LEU A 38 -13.94 -17.72 -12.93
N VAL A 39 -14.24 -17.66 -11.62
CA VAL A 39 -14.69 -18.83 -10.85
C VAL A 39 -16.01 -19.38 -11.40
N LEU A 40 -17.01 -18.51 -11.61
CA LEU A 40 -18.32 -18.91 -12.12
C LEU A 40 -18.24 -19.43 -13.56
N ALA A 41 -17.42 -18.82 -14.41
CA ALA A 41 -17.18 -19.26 -15.78
C ALA A 41 -16.49 -20.64 -15.81
N SER A 42 -15.51 -20.88 -14.94
CA SER A 42 -14.83 -22.17 -14.82
C SER A 42 -15.79 -23.27 -14.36
N LEU A 43 -16.65 -22.97 -13.38
CA LEU A 43 -17.67 -23.90 -12.91
C LEU A 43 -18.73 -24.18 -13.97
N GLY A 44 -19.23 -23.14 -14.64
CA GLY A 44 -20.22 -23.28 -15.72
C GLY A 44 -19.68 -24.09 -16.90
N ALA A 45 -18.43 -23.84 -17.31
CA ALA A 45 -17.78 -24.63 -18.35
C ALA A 45 -17.58 -26.09 -17.93
N ALA A 46 -17.15 -26.36 -16.70
CA ALA A 46 -16.99 -27.72 -16.20
C ALA A 46 -18.32 -28.49 -16.13
N LEU A 47 -19.40 -27.84 -15.67
CA LEU A 47 -20.75 -28.42 -15.66
C LEU A 47 -21.28 -28.66 -17.07
N GLY A 48 -21.04 -27.73 -18.00
CA GLY A 48 -21.40 -27.88 -19.41
C GLY A 48 -20.69 -29.06 -20.07
N LEU A 49 -19.40 -29.24 -19.82
CA LEU A 49 -18.63 -30.39 -20.30
C LEU A 49 -19.09 -31.70 -19.65
N ALA A 50 -19.38 -31.70 -18.35
CA ALA A 50 -19.94 -32.86 -17.66
C ALA A 50 -21.32 -33.28 -18.20
N ALA A 51 -22.12 -32.31 -18.68
CA ALA A 51 -23.42 -32.59 -19.28
C ALA A 51 -23.32 -33.28 -20.66
N LEU A 52 -22.16 -33.23 -21.33
CA LEU A 52 -21.90 -33.97 -22.57
C LEU A 52 -21.63 -35.46 -22.31
N ILE A 53 -21.36 -35.86 -21.06
CA ILE A 53 -21.19 -37.25 -20.67
C ILE A 53 -22.57 -37.93 -20.61
N PRO A 54 -22.73 -39.15 -21.14
CA PRO A 54 -24.00 -39.86 -21.16
C PRO A 54 -24.67 -39.92 -19.79
N ALA A 55 -25.99 -39.77 -19.76
CA ALA A 55 -26.75 -39.56 -18.53
C ALA A 55 -26.72 -40.75 -17.57
N GLU A 56 -26.52 -41.94 -18.11
CA GLU A 56 -26.31 -43.20 -17.40
C GLU A 56 -25.00 -43.25 -16.60
N THR A 57 -24.06 -42.33 -16.86
CA THR A 57 -22.78 -42.27 -16.14
C THR A 57 -23.00 -41.64 -14.76
N ALA A 58 -23.14 -42.48 -13.72
CA ALA A 58 -23.46 -42.09 -12.36
C ALA A 58 -22.52 -41.02 -11.73
N TRP A 59 -21.29 -40.92 -12.22
CA TRP A 59 -20.26 -40.01 -11.69
C TRP A 59 -19.98 -38.79 -12.58
N ARG A 60 -20.79 -38.52 -13.62
CA ARG A 60 -20.50 -37.45 -14.60
C ARG A 60 -20.26 -36.07 -13.98
N PHE A 61 -20.96 -35.73 -12.90
CA PHE A 61 -20.76 -34.47 -12.17
C PHE A 61 -19.68 -34.52 -11.09
N LEU A 62 -19.18 -35.71 -10.71
CA LEU A 62 -18.03 -35.83 -9.80
C LEU A 62 -16.74 -35.30 -10.44
N ALA A 63 -16.66 -35.30 -11.78
CA ALA A 63 -15.55 -34.70 -12.51
C ALA A 63 -15.62 -33.16 -12.58
N ALA A 64 -16.77 -32.55 -12.27
CA ALA A 64 -16.94 -31.10 -12.44
C ALA A 64 -16.07 -30.25 -11.49
N PRO A 65 -15.92 -30.56 -10.18
CA PRO A 65 -15.03 -29.81 -9.30
C PRO A 65 -13.55 -29.81 -9.71
N PRO A 66 -12.88 -30.96 -9.97
CA PRO A 66 -11.49 -30.95 -10.39
C PRO A 66 -11.30 -30.30 -11.77
N LEU A 67 -12.26 -30.45 -12.69
CA LEU A 67 -12.24 -29.78 -13.99
C LEU A 67 -12.38 -28.26 -13.85
N ALA A 68 -13.32 -27.78 -13.03
CA ALA A 68 -13.51 -26.36 -12.75
C ALA A 68 -12.24 -25.75 -12.13
N TYR A 69 -11.59 -26.48 -11.22
CA TYR A 69 -10.32 -26.06 -10.64
C TYR A 69 -9.21 -25.97 -11.69
N ALA A 70 -9.07 -26.98 -12.57
CA ALA A 70 -8.07 -26.98 -13.64
C ALA A 70 -8.28 -25.81 -14.62
N LEU A 71 -9.52 -25.56 -15.03
CA LEU A 71 -9.89 -24.41 -15.88
C LEU A 71 -9.56 -23.09 -15.19
N LEU A 72 -9.95 -22.94 -13.92
CA LEU A 72 -9.65 -21.74 -13.14
C LEU A 72 -8.15 -21.53 -13.00
N ALA A 73 -7.36 -22.57 -12.74
CA ALA A 73 -5.91 -22.48 -12.66
C ALA A 73 -5.29 -22.00 -13.98
N GLY A 74 -5.79 -22.49 -15.12
CA GLY A 74 -5.42 -22.01 -16.45
C GLY A 74 -5.75 -20.52 -16.65
N LEU A 75 -6.95 -20.10 -16.28
CA LEU A 75 -7.38 -18.69 -16.35
C LEU A 75 -6.56 -17.79 -15.41
N MET A 76 -6.24 -18.25 -14.20
CA MET A 76 -5.39 -17.52 -13.26
C MET A 76 -3.98 -17.33 -13.82
N LYS A 77 -3.43 -18.36 -14.49
CA LYS A 77 -2.14 -18.23 -15.19
C LYS A 77 -2.20 -17.20 -16.31
N LEU A 78 -3.28 -17.19 -17.11
CA LEU A 78 -3.47 -16.24 -18.21
C LEU A 78 -3.66 -14.80 -17.73
N THR A 79 -4.34 -14.62 -16.61
CA THR A 79 -4.69 -13.30 -16.04
C THR A 79 -3.66 -12.77 -15.04
N ARG A 80 -2.55 -13.48 -14.83
CA ARG A 80 -1.48 -13.10 -13.89
C ARG A 80 -0.74 -11.83 -14.28
N GLY A 81 -0.62 -11.60 -15.58
CA GLY A 81 0.11 -10.46 -16.14
C GLY A 81 -0.80 -9.34 -16.60
N ARG A 82 -0.22 -8.46 -17.43
CA ARG A 82 -0.96 -7.40 -18.10
C ARG A 82 -2.13 -7.96 -18.90
N PRO A 83 -3.27 -7.25 -18.94
CA PRO A 83 -3.56 -6.01 -18.22
C PRO A 83 -4.21 -6.22 -16.83
N LEU A 84 -4.49 -7.47 -16.43
CA LEU A 84 -5.48 -7.76 -15.38
C LEU A 84 -4.87 -7.98 -13.99
N TYR A 85 -3.70 -8.62 -13.89
CA TYR A 85 -3.01 -8.89 -12.61
C TYR A 85 -3.90 -9.55 -11.53
N VAL A 86 -4.88 -10.35 -11.93
CA VAL A 86 -5.94 -10.88 -11.05
C VAL A 86 -5.37 -11.65 -9.86
N PRO A 87 -4.59 -12.73 -10.06
CA PRO A 87 -4.08 -13.50 -8.93
C PRO A 87 -3.21 -12.65 -8.00
N HIS A 88 -2.42 -11.72 -8.53
CA HIS A 88 -1.57 -10.87 -7.71
C HIS A 88 -2.37 -9.97 -6.76
N LEU A 89 -3.40 -9.28 -7.27
CA LEU A 89 -4.22 -8.37 -6.46
C LEU A 89 -5.19 -9.11 -5.54
N VAL A 90 -5.63 -10.32 -5.91
CA VAL A 90 -6.42 -11.21 -5.03
C VAL A 90 -5.54 -11.71 -3.87
N ASP A 91 -4.32 -12.14 -4.16
CA ASP A 91 -3.36 -12.59 -3.14
C ASP A 91 -2.98 -11.43 -2.22
N ASP A 92 -2.69 -10.24 -2.75
CA ASP A 92 -2.33 -9.06 -1.95
C ASP A 92 -3.47 -8.59 -1.03
N THR A 93 -4.71 -8.67 -1.51
CA THR A 93 -5.91 -8.40 -0.67
C THR A 93 -6.07 -9.44 0.42
N THR A 94 -5.83 -10.72 0.09
CA THR A 94 -5.91 -11.82 1.05
C THR A 94 -4.85 -11.67 2.14
N PHE A 95 -3.60 -11.42 1.73
CA PHE A 95 -2.48 -11.17 2.62
C PHE A 95 -2.75 -9.97 3.52
N THR A 96 -3.16 -8.82 2.97
CA THR A 96 -3.41 -7.59 3.75
C THR A 96 -4.42 -7.84 4.86
N HIS A 97 -5.53 -8.51 4.56
CA HIS A 97 -6.57 -8.77 5.56
C HIS A 97 -6.24 -9.92 6.52
N ALA A 98 -5.42 -10.89 6.11
CA ALA A 98 -4.90 -11.92 6.99
C ALA A 98 -3.87 -11.33 7.97
N HIS A 99 -2.96 -10.50 7.46
CA HIS A 99 -1.96 -9.76 8.24
C HIS A 99 -2.62 -8.79 9.23
N ALA A 100 -3.66 -8.07 8.81
CA ALA A 100 -4.47 -7.23 9.69
C ALA A 100 -4.98 -7.99 10.92
N GLY A 101 -5.40 -9.24 10.74
CA GLY A 101 -5.87 -10.11 11.82
C GLY A 101 -4.79 -10.93 12.54
N GLY A 102 -3.50 -10.71 12.24
CA GLY A 102 -2.39 -11.44 12.84
C GLY A 102 -2.24 -12.90 12.39
N ALA A 103 -2.87 -13.31 11.29
CA ALA A 103 -2.82 -14.68 10.79
C ALA A 103 -1.51 -15.02 10.05
N GLU A 104 -0.75 -14.00 9.63
CA GLU A 104 0.50 -14.14 8.87
C GLU A 104 1.71 -14.34 9.79
N ALA A 105 1.78 -15.50 10.46
CA ALA A 105 2.82 -15.81 11.45
C ALA A 105 4.26 -15.65 10.93
N GLY A 106 4.48 -15.88 9.63
CA GLY A 106 5.79 -15.71 9.00
C GLY A 106 6.28 -14.27 8.89
N MET A 107 5.40 -13.28 9.09
CA MET A 107 5.76 -11.87 8.97
C MET A 107 6.50 -11.34 10.20
N ALA A 108 6.07 -11.73 11.41
CA ALA A 108 6.65 -11.19 12.64
C ALA A 108 8.17 -11.43 12.78
N PRO A 109 8.73 -12.63 12.49
CA PRO A 109 10.18 -12.84 12.52
C PRO A 109 10.92 -12.01 11.47
N ARG A 110 10.34 -11.84 10.27
CA ARG A 110 10.93 -11.03 9.20
C ARG A 110 11.03 -9.56 9.58
N LEU A 111 9.95 -8.99 10.12
CA LEU A 111 9.93 -7.59 10.54
C LEU A 111 10.85 -7.35 11.73
N SER A 112 10.98 -8.33 12.64
CA SER A 112 11.94 -8.27 13.75
C SER A 112 13.39 -8.27 13.26
N ALA A 113 13.73 -9.10 12.28
CA ALA A 113 15.06 -9.10 11.67
C ALA A 113 15.40 -7.77 10.98
N PHE A 114 14.41 -7.13 10.32
CA PHE A 114 14.58 -5.78 9.78
C PHE A 114 14.78 -4.74 10.87
N ALA A 115 14.01 -4.79 11.96
CA ALA A 115 14.15 -3.89 13.10
C ALA A 115 15.55 -3.96 13.72
N GLU A 116 16.06 -5.18 13.94
CA GLU A 116 17.42 -5.38 14.47
C GLU A 116 18.50 -4.85 13.54
N ARG A 117 18.35 -5.05 12.21
CA ARG A 117 19.28 -4.50 11.22
C ARG A 117 19.32 -2.98 11.25
N ILE A 118 18.16 -2.34 11.39
CA ILE A 118 18.06 -0.87 11.46
C ILE A 118 18.67 -0.37 12.78
N ARG A 119 18.33 -1.01 13.90
CA ARG A 119 18.87 -0.68 15.24
C ARG A 119 20.40 -0.74 15.26
N ALA A 120 20.99 -1.79 14.67
CA ALA A 120 22.43 -1.99 14.63
C ALA A 120 23.19 -0.95 13.77
N ALA A 121 22.50 -0.25 12.86
CA ALA A 121 23.12 0.77 12.01
C ALA A 121 23.27 2.12 12.73
N GLU A 122 22.54 2.36 13.82
CA GLU A 122 22.61 3.64 14.53
C GLU A 122 24.01 3.88 15.12
N GLY A 123 24.52 5.10 14.94
CA GLY A 123 25.89 5.46 15.31
C GLY A 123 26.97 4.93 14.37
N GLN A 124 26.64 4.09 13.38
CA GLN A 124 27.57 3.57 12.38
C GLN A 124 27.48 4.29 11.04
N VAL A 125 26.42 5.06 10.82
CA VAL A 125 26.13 5.76 9.56
C VAL A 125 25.76 7.23 9.81
N ASN A 126 25.89 8.05 8.77
CA ASN A 126 25.52 9.47 8.83
C ASN A 126 24.01 9.70 8.91
N GLU A 127 23.20 8.79 8.36
CA GLU A 127 21.75 8.87 8.28
C GLU A 127 21.16 7.47 8.06
N ILE A 128 19.96 7.23 8.62
CA ILE A 128 19.15 6.04 8.35
C ILE A 128 17.86 6.48 7.66
N VAL A 129 17.61 5.95 6.47
CA VAL A 129 16.34 6.13 5.74
C VAL A 129 15.62 4.80 5.58
N VAL A 130 14.43 4.70 6.14
CA VAL A 130 13.55 3.54 6.01
C VAL A 130 12.46 3.87 5.00
N ILE A 131 12.48 3.21 3.84
CA ILE A 131 11.55 3.50 2.74
C ILE A 131 10.50 2.40 2.63
N GLY A 132 9.23 2.78 2.71
CA GLY A 132 8.07 1.91 2.51
C GLY A 132 7.26 2.34 1.28
N HIS A 133 7.40 1.61 0.17
CA HIS A 133 6.58 1.78 -1.02
C HIS A 133 5.35 0.88 -0.99
N SER A 134 4.18 1.40 -1.39
CA SER A 134 2.95 0.61 -1.49
C SER A 134 2.64 -0.11 -0.16
N SER A 135 2.35 -1.42 -0.17
CA SER A 135 2.11 -2.23 1.04
C SER A 135 3.27 -2.20 2.06
N SER A 136 4.51 -1.98 1.63
CA SER A 136 5.64 -1.82 2.56
C SER A 136 5.54 -0.55 3.42
N SER A 137 4.65 0.40 3.08
CA SER A 137 4.39 1.58 3.92
C SER A 137 3.83 1.21 5.30
N PHE A 138 2.87 0.27 5.40
CA PHE A 138 2.38 -0.17 6.70
C PHE A 138 3.37 -1.14 7.38
N LEU A 139 4.11 -1.94 6.62
CA LEU A 139 5.15 -2.83 7.19
C LEU A 139 6.32 -2.03 7.79
N GLY A 140 6.71 -0.91 7.17
CA GLY A 140 7.76 -0.02 7.67
C GLY A 140 7.41 0.59 9.03
N ILE A 141 6.16 1.04 9.21
CA ILE A 141 5.65 1.50 10.51
C ILE A 141 5.75 0.40 11.56
N GLU A 142 5.38 -0.81 11.18
CA GLU A 142 5.43 -1.99 12.03
C GLU A 142 6.86 -2.40 12.42
N VAL A 143 7.84 -2.21 11.54
CA VAL A 143 9.26 -2.41 11.84
C VAL A 143 9.74 -1.36 12.84
N LEU A 144 9.41 -0.09 12.59
CA LEU A 144 9.83 1.02 13.44
C LEU A 144 9.17 0.96 14.83
N ASP A 145 7.90 0.53 14.91
CA ASP A 145 7.22 0.32 16.19
C ASP A 145 7.88 -0.79 17.02
N ARG A 146 8.23 -1.92 16.39
CA ARG A 146 8.98 -3.01 17.06
C ARG A 146 10.32 -2.52 17.58
N LEU A 147 11.01 -1.73 16.76
CA LEU A 147 12.29 -1.13 17.12
C LEU A 147 12.13 -0.21 18.34
N LEU A 148 11.20 0.74 18.28
CA LEU A 148 10.93 1.69 19.38
C LEU A 148 10.46 1.00 20.67
N ALA A 149 9.76 -0.13 20.55
CA ALA A 149 9.37 -0.93 21.71
C ALA A 149 10.58 -1.59 22.39
N ALA A 150 11.58 -2.04 21.62
CA ALA A 150 12.80 -2.63 22.15
C ALA A 150 13.81 -1.57 22.61
N ASP A 151 13.83 -0.40 21.98
CA ASP A 151 14.74 0.70 22.25
C ASP A 151 14.03 2.05 22.13
N PRO A 152 13.38 2.52 23.21
CA PRO A 152 12.63 3.79 23.21
C PRO A 152 13.51 5.02 22.92
N GLY A 153 14.83 4.91 23.06
CA GLY A 153 15.78 5.99 22.80
C GLY A 153 16.27 6.06 21.35
N PHE A 154 15.85 5.14 20.48
CA PHE A 154 16.31 5.13 19.09
C PHE A 154 15.95 6.41 18.33
N GLY A 155 16.91 6.91 17.54
CA GLY A 155 16.83 8.17 16.81
C GLY A 155 17.21 9.41 17.64
N THR A 156 17.44 9.26 18.95
CA THR A 156 17.85 10.38 19.83
C THR A 156 19.37 10.50 20.02
N ARG A 157 20.13 9.49 19.57
CA ARG A 157 21.58 9.37 19.81
C ARG A 157 22.46 10.03 18.74
N GLY A 158 21.88 10.90 17.91
CA GLY A 158 22.61 11.74 16.97
C GLY A 158 22.66 11.25 15.52
N THR A 159 22.34 9.98 15.23
CA THR A 159 22.09 9.54 13.84
C THR A 159 20.67 9.95 13.43
N PRO A 160 20.47 10.84 12.45
CA PRO A 160 19.14 11.18 11.95
C PRO A 160 18.47 9.96 11.35
N VAL A 161 17.19 9.74 11.70
CA VAL A 161 16.39 8.64 11.16
C VAL A 161 15.14 9.19 10.52
N THR A 162 14.85 8.78 9.29
CA THR A 162 13.63 9.17 8.57
C THR A 162 12.89 7.96 8.02
N PHE A 163 11.59 7.91 8.25
CA PHE A 163 10.67 7.04 7.54
C PHE A 163 10.09 7.76 6.33
N VAL A 164 10.17 7.14 5.16
CA VAL A 164 9.61 7.67 3.91
C VAL A 164 8.55 6.70 3.40
N SER A 165 7.29 7.13 3.38
CA SER A 165 6.20 6.39 2.74
C SER A 165 5.98 6.91 1.32
N ILE A 166 6.03 6.03 0.31
CA ILE A 166 5.90 6.40 -1.10
C ILE A 166 4.72 5.67 -1.73
N GLY A 167 3.76 6.42 -2.28
CA GLY A 167 2.56 5.80 -2.85
C GLY A 167 1.87 4.89 -1.83
N SER A 168 1.69 5.39 -0.61
CA SER A 168 1.34 4.59 0.55
C SER A 168 -0.09 4.01 0.47
N VAL A 169 -0.29 2.86 1.10
CA VAL A 169 -1.61 2.22 1.26
C VAL A 169 -1.91 1.95 2.73
N ILE A 170 -1.31 2.71 3.65
CA ILE A 170 -1.48 2.56 5.11
C ILE A 170 -2.96 2.41 5.51
N PRO A 171 -3.91 3.24 5.01
CA PRO A 171 -5.31 3.09 5.38
C PRO A 171 -5.95 1.79 4.88
N TRP A 172 -5.40 1.13 3.86
CA TRP A 172 -5.95 -0.12 3.35
C TRP A 172 -5.93 -1.21 4.43
N LEU A 173 -4.80 -1.36 5.12
CA LEU A 173 -4.67 -2.23 6.28
C LEU A 173 -5.44 -1.66 7.48
N GLY A 174 -5.18 -0.40 7.84
CA GLY A 174 -5.65 0.18 9.10
C GLY A 174 -7.16 0.37 9.23
N LEU A 175 -7.89 0.43 8.11
CA LEU A 175 -9.35 0.52 8.09
C LEU A 175 -10.06 -0.80 8.46
N ASP A 176 -9.37 -1.94 8.36
CA ASP A 176 -9.90 -3.23 8.77
C ASP A 176 -10.09 -3.25 10.29
N GLU A 177 -11.28 -3.61 10.76
CA GLU A 177 -11.58 -3.68 12.20
C GLU A 177 -10.56 -4.54 12.96
N ARG A 178 -10.06 -5.62 12.33
CA ARG A 178 -9.10 -6.55 12.93
C ARG A 178 -7.69 -5.98 13.09
N ALA A 179 -7.35 -4.89 12.40
CA ALA A 179 -6.04 -4.25 12.43
C ALA A 179 -5.75 -3.47 13.73
N GLU A 180 -6.18 -3.98 14.88
CA GLU A 180 -6.00 -3.34 16.19
C GLU A 180 -4.52 -3.20 16.56
N ALA A 181 -3.74 -4.27 16.40
CA ALA A 181 -2.31 -4.26 16.66
C ALA A 181 -1.58 -3.25 15.76
N PHE A 182 -1.93 -3.21 14.47
CA PHE A 182 -1.39 -2.23 13.53
C PHE A 182 -1.78 -0.80 13.91
N ARG A 183 -3.04 -0.52 14.24
CA ARG A 183 -3.46 0.83 14.67
C ARG A 183 -2.76 1.27 15.94
N ALA A 184 -2.53 0.35 16.89
CA ALA A 184 -1.74 0.66 18.08
C ALA A 184 -0.28 1.01 17.74
N ALA A 185 0.34 0.24 16.83
CA ALA A 185 1.69 0.51 16.32
C ALA A 185 1.78 1.86 15.59
N LEU A 186 0.84 2.14 14.69
CA LEU A 186 0.71 3.42 14.00
C LEU A 186 0.55 4.58 14.99
N GLY A 187 -0.24 4.41 16.05
CA GLY A 187 -0.42 5.41 17.09
C GLY A 187 0.87 5.73 17.84
N ARG A 188 1.62 4.70 18.26
CA ARG A 188 2.93 4.87 18.92
C ARG A 188 3.95 5.51 17.98
N PHE A 189 4.06 5.02 16.75
CA PHE A 189 4.96 5.58 15.75
C PHE A 189 4.63 7.05 15.40
N ALA A 190 3.35 7.41 15.37
CA ALA A 190 2.92 8.79 15.14
C ALA A 190 3.36 9.75 16.25
N GLN A 191 3.60 9.23 17.47
CA GLN A 191 4.11 10.01 18.61
C GLN A 191 5.65 10.06 18.66
N ALA A 192 6.35 9.18 17.93
CA ALA A 192 7.81 9.07 17.94
C ALA A 192 8.50 10.18 17.14
N ARG A 193 8.57 11.38 17.72
CA ARG A 193 9.15 12.59 17.09
C ARG A 193 10.65 12.49 16.78
N ALA A 194 11.38 11.58 17.42
CA ALA A 194 12.80 11.32 17.15
C ALA A 194 13.07 10.78 15.73
N ILE A 195 12.06 10.18 15.10
CA ILE A 195 12.14 9.69 13.71
C ILE A 195 11.36 10.64 12.82
N GLY A 196 11.97 11.22 11.79
CA GLY A 196 11.26 12.00 10.77
C GLY A 196 10.25 11.14 10.00
N TRP A 197 9.15 11.72 9.51
CA TRP A 197 8.21 11.00 8.64
C TRP A 197 7.82 11.88 7.45
N LEU A 198 8.28 11.48 6.27
CA LEU A 198 7.91 12.05 4.97
C LEU A 198 6.92 11.12 4.26
N ASP A 199 5.81 11.67 3.78
CA ASP A 199 4.81 10.95 2.99
C ASP A 199 4.73 11.56 1.59
N ILE A 200 5.27 10.80 0.62
CA ILE A 200 5.31 11.16 -0.79
C ILE A 200 4.01 10.72 -1.44
N ARG A 201 3.19 11.70 -1.81
CA ARG A 201 1.83 11.52 -2.33
C ARG A 201 1.75 11.83 -3.82
N ALA A 202 1.11 10.92 -4.53
CA ALA A 202 0.81 11.07 -5.95
C ALA A 202 -0.70 11.00 -6.16
N GLU A 203 -1.35 12.14 -6.38
CA GLU A 203 -2.82 12.17 -6.54
C GLU A 203 -3.30 11.42 -7.77
N TRP A 204 -2.45 11.35 -8.80
CA TRP A 204 -2.72 10.63 -10.05
C TRP A 204 -2.55 9.12 -9.92
N ASP A 205 -1.95 8.62 -8.83
CA ASP A 205 -1.72 7.20 -8.63
C ASP A 205 -3.00 6.51 -8.13
N TRP A 206 -3.46 5.53 -8.90
CA TRP A 206 -4.68 4.77 -8.60
C TRP A 206 -4.43 3.63 -7.61
N LEU A 207 -3.18 3.31 -7.32
CA LEU A 207 -2.79 2.22 -6.44
C LEU A 207 -2.34 2.69 -5.05
N SER A 208 -2.45 3.98 -4.75
CA SER A 208 -2.15 4.55 -3.43
C SER A 208 -3.34 5.30 -2.81
N ILE A 209 -3.22 5.59 -1.51
CA ILE A 209 -4.22 6.29 -0.70
C ILE A 209 -3.60 7.57 -0.15
N HIS A 210 -4.06 8.71 -0.69
CA HIS A 210 -3.41 10.01 -0.48
C HIS A 210 -4.37 11.11 0.00
N LEU A 211 -5.66 10.79 0.23
CA LEU A 211 -6.69 11.80 0.49
C LEU A 211 -6.51 12.51 1.83
N ARG A 212 -6.20 11.77 2.90
CA ARG A 212 -6.07 12.30 4.25
C ARG A 212 -4.79 11.82 4.90
N ASN A 213 -4.45 12.44 6.02
CA ASN A 213 -3.39 11.97 6.90
C ASN A 213 -3.64 10.48 7.26
N PRO A 214 -2.66 9.58 7.08
CA PRO A 214 -2.85 8.14 7.29
C PRO A 214 -3.25 7.77 8.73
N VAL A 215 -2.81 8.52 9.73
CA VAL A 215 -3.20 8.35 11.15
C VAL A 215 -4.69 8.61 11.31
N ALA A 216 -5.16 9.77 10.85
CA ALA A 216 -6.57 10.15 10.91
C ALA A 216 -7.46 9.25 10.03
N ALA A 217 -6.97 8.82 8.87
CA ALA A 217 -7.67 7.90 7.98
C ALA A 217 -7.92 6.54 8.66
N CYS A 218 -7.00 6.09 9.52
CA CYS A 218 -7.14 4.86 10.31
C CYS A 218 -7.98 5.05 11.59
N GLY A 219 -8.63 6.20 11.78
CA GLY A 219 -9.52 6.46 12.92
C GLY A 219 -8.79 6.71 14.24
N LEU A 220 -7.48 6.95 14.20
CA LEU A 220 -6.72 7.37 15.38
C LEU A 220 -6.95 8.87 15.62
N PRO A 221 -6.97 9.32 16.88
CA PRO A 221 -7.15 10.72 17.20
C PRO A 221 -6.11 11.56 16.45
N ARG A 222 -6.56 12.67 15.88
CA ARG A 222 -5.62 13.68 15.39
C ARG A 222 -4.77 14.08 16.61
N PRO A 223 -3.44 14.19 16.49
CA PRO A 223 -2.67 14.92 17.48
C PRO A 223 -3.40 16.26 17.76
N PRO A 224 -3.32 16.81 19.00
CA PRO A 224 -3.87 18.14 19.31
C PRO A 224 -3.44 19.16 18.24
N GLN A 225 -4.11 20.32 18.10
CA GLN A 225 -3.73 21.34 17.10
C GLN A 225 -2.25 21.72 17.26
N VAL A 226 -1.43 20.99 16.52
CA VAL A 226 0.00 21.11 16.41
C VAL A 226 0.22 22.05 15.23
N PRO A 227 1.10 23.04 15.32
CA PRO A 227 1.42 23.91 14.20
C PRO A 227 1.68 23.09 12.94
N PRO A 228 1.30 23.53 11.73
CA PRO A 228 1.47 22.71 10.54
C PRO A 228 2.93 22.29 10.29
N SER A 229 3.90 23.13 10.66
CA SER A 229 5.34 22.79 10.74
C SER A 229 5.71 21.58 11.61
N GLU A 230 4.83 21.16 12.52
CA GLU A 230 4.97 19.98 13.36
C GLU A 230 3.95 18.87 13.00
N ALA A 231 3.18 19.05 11.93
CA ALA A 231 2.29 18.03 11.41
C ALA A 231 3.08 16.81 10.94
N ARG A 232 2.56 15.62 11.25
CA ARG A 232 3.21 14.34 10.93
C ARG A 232 2.24 13.42 10.19
N PRO A 233 2.60 12.88 9.02
CA PRO A 233 3.84 13.12 8.27
C PRO A 233 3.91 14.53 7.65
N ALA A 234 5.14 14.98 7.37
CA ALA A 234 5.39 16.02 6.38
C ALA A 234 5.01 15.47 4.99
N VAL A 235 4.42 16.28 4.13
CA VAL A 235 3.86 15.80 2.85
C VAL A 235 4.62 16.39 1.68
N LEU A 236 5.08 15.53 0.78
CA LEU A 236 5.62 15.95 -0.51
C LEU A 236 4.70 15.44 -1.63
N ARG A 237 4.23 16.34 -2.49
CA ARG A 237 3.32 15.99 -3.60
C ARG A 237 4.10 15.83 -4.89
N VAL A 238 3.79 14.79 -5.64
CA VAL A 238 4.46 14.46 -6.90
C VAL A 238 3.48 14.59 -8.06
N ASN A 239 3.86 15.37 -9.07
CA ASN A 239 3.11 15.46 -10.31
C ASN A 239 3.60 14.39 -11.30
N VAL A 240 2.69 13.71 -12.00
CA VAL A 240 3.06 12.69 -13.00
C VAL A 240 3.88 13.28 -14.15
N ARG A 241 3.66 14.56 -14.46
CA ARG A 241 4.36 15.27 -15.54
C ARG A 241 5.84 15.52 -15.21
N ASP A 242 6.19 15.50 -13.92
CA ASP A 242 7.57 15.63 -13.47
C ASP A 242 8.32 14.30 -13.64
N LEU A 243 7.60 13.19 -13.52
CA LEU A 243 8.20 11.86 -13.56
C LEU A 243 8.37 11.29 -14.97
N VAL A 244 7.47 11.64 -15.90
CA VAL A 244 7.45 11.06 -17.25
C VAL A 244 7.08 12.08 -18.31
N THR A 245 7.64 11.92 -19.51
CA THR A 245 7.25 12.72 -20.67
C THR A 245 5.79 12.49 -21.04
N LYS A 246 5.19 13.45 -21.77
CA LYS A 246 3.80 13.34 -22.25
C LYS A 246 3.60 12.10 -23.13
N GLU A 247 4.59 11.75 -23.94
CA GLU A 247 4.59 10.60 -24.84
C GLU A 247 4.60 9.29 -24.03
N ALA A 248 5.46 9.20 -23.00
CA ALA A 248 5.50 8.06 -22.10
C ALA A 248 4.20 7.93 -21.30
N LEU A 249 3.61 9.04 -20.84
CA LEU A 249 2.33 9.02 -20.13
C LEU A 249 1.19 8.50 -21.02
N ARG A 250 1.12 8.91 -22.29
CA ARG A 250 0.09 8.43 -23.23
C ARG A 250 0.12 6.92 -23.43
N THR A 251 1.32 6.32 -23.45
CA THR A 251 1.49 4.86 -23.61
C THR A 251 1.27 4.09 -22.31
N ARG A 252 1.58 4.70 -21.15
CA ARG A 252 1.54 4.04 -19.84
C ARG A 252 0.25 4.29 -19.05
N ARG A 253 -0.61 5.23 -19.45
CA ARG A 253 -1.81 5.67 -18.68
C ARG A 253 -2.77 4.56 -18.23
N TYR A 254 -2.81 3.43 -18.93
CA TYR A 254 -3.65 2.28 -18.57
C TYR A 254 -2.89 1.19 -17.82
N ASN A 255 -1.56 1.27 -17.71
CA ASN A 255 -0.79 0.40 -16.84
C ASN A 255 -0.56 1.08 -15.48
N LEU A 256 -1.52 0.87 -14.59
CA LEU A 256 -1.51 1.46 -13.25
C LEU A 256 -0.27 1.03 -12.44
N PHE A 257 0.18 -0.23 -12.56
CA PHE A 257 1.40 -0.68 -11.89
C PHE A 257 2.64 0.04 -12.40
N GLN A 258 2.78 0.22 -13.72
CA GLN A 258 3.93 0.96 -14.26
C GLN A 258 3.95 2.40 -13.75
N LEU A 259 2.80 3.06 -13.70
CA LEU A 259 2.71 4.40 -13.16
C LEU A 259 3.00 4.43 -11.66
N HIS A 260 2.49 3.47 -10.89
CA HIS A 260 2.75 3.35 -9.45
C HIS A 260 4.24 3.10 -9.13
N PHE A 261 4.92 2.30 -9.95
CA PHE A 261 6.37 2.07 -9.83
C PHE A 261 7.22 3.22 -10.36
N GLN A 262 6.65 4.15 -11.13
CA GLN A 262 7.38 5.34 -11.58
C GLN A 262 7.86 6.20 -10.40
N LEU A 263 7.19 6.11 -9.25
CA LEU A 263 7.61 6.75 -8.00
C LEU A 263 8.95 6.21 -7.45
N LEU A 264 9.45 5.08 -7.98
CA LEU A 264 10.74 4.48 -7.63
C LEU A 264 11.78 4.61 -8.74
N MET A 265 11.52 5.46 -9.74
CA MET A 265 12.39 5.67 -10.88
C MET A 265 12.87 7.12 -10.91
N SER A 266 13.87 7.39 -11.76
CA SER A 266 14.27 8.76 -12.06
C SER A 266 13.13 9.53 -12.72
N ALA A 267 13.05 10.80 -12.37
CA ALA A 267 12.14 11.78 -12.93
C ALA A 267 12.71 12.39 -14.21
N VAL A 268 11.85 13.04 -14.99
CA VAL A 268 12.24 13.85 -16.15
C VAL A 268 12.56 15.28 -15.73
N SER A 269 11.90 15.78 -14.68
CA SER A 269 12.19 17.07 -14.07
C SER A 269 13.44 16.99 -13.19
N GLU A 270 14.37 17.94 -13.37
CA GLU A 270 15.58 18.06 -12.55
C GLU A 270 15.34 18.75 -11.20
N THR A 271 14.21 19.44 -11.05
CA THR A 271 13.90 20.27 -9.87
C THR A 271 12.78 19.70 -9.00
N SER A 272 12.11 18.63 -9.45
CA SER A 272 11.02 17.98 -8.72
C SER A 272 11.49 16.73 -7.97
N PHE A 273 10.55 16.00 -7.37
CA PHE A 273 10.84 14.70 -6.75
C PHE A 273 11.43 13.71 -7.75
N ASP A 274 12.60 13.16 -7.38
CA ASP A 274 13.27 12.06 -8.06
C ASP A 274 13.69 11.02 -7.00
N TYR A 275 13.34 9.75 -7.22
CA TYR A 275 13.64 8.69 -6.26
C TYR A 275 15.14 8.40 -6.14
N VAL A 276 15.88 8.48 -7.25
CA VAL A 276 17.33 8.25 -7.27
C VAL A 276 18.05 9.39 -6.55
N ALA A 277 17.61 10.64 -6.75
CA ALA A 277 18.11 11.79 -6.00
C ALA A 277 17.78 11.70 -4.50
N LEU A 278 16.60 11.19 -4.14
CA LEU A 278 16.24 10.96 -2.73
C LEU A 278 17.20 9.97 -2.04
N VAL A 279 17.61 8.89 -2.71
CA VAL A 279 18.39 7.81 -2.07
C VAL A 279 19.91 7.93 -2.26
N ALA A 280 20.35 8.62 -3.31
CA ALA A 280 21.76 8.72 -3.69
C ALA A 280 22.23 10.17 -3.92
N GLY A 281 21.35 11.14 -3.76
CA GLY A 281 21.68 12.56 -3.86
C GLY A 281 22.44 13.07 -2.64
N PRO A 282 22.98 14.30 -2.73
CA PRO A 282 23.78 14.89 -1.67
C PRO A 282 22.95 15.49 -0.52
N GLU A 283 21.66 15.78 -0.75
CA GLU A 283 20.77 16.34 0.27
C GLU A 283 20.29 15.21 1.21
N PRO A 284 20.51 15.32 2.52
CA PRO A 284 20.04 14.30 3.46
C PRO A 284 18.50 14.34 3.60
N VAL A 285 17.86 13.18 3.75
CA VAL A 285 16.39 13.09 3.68
C VAL A 285 15.71 13.80 4.85
N HIS A 286 16.36 13.90 6.01
CA HIS A 286 15.81 14.65 7.15
C HIS A 286 15.72 16.16 6.86
N ALA A 287 16.54 16.72 5.96
CA ALA A 287 16.39 18.10 5.50
C ALA A 287 15.17 18.27 4.60
N LEU A 288 14.90 17.29 3.73
CA LEU A 288 13.70 17.26 2.90
C LEU A 288 12.42 17.20 3.75
N VAL A 289 12.41 16.43 4.85
CA VAL A 289 11.29 16.40 5.81
C VAL A 289 10.97 17.81 6.33
N ARG A 290 12.01 18.55 6.74
CA ARG A 290 11.85 19.91 7.28
C ARG A 290 11.27 20.86 6.24
N ARG A 291 11.83 20.87 5.03
CA ARG A 291 11.33 21.70 3.92
C ARG A 291 9.88 21.38 3.58
N ALA A 292 9.53 20.10 3.48
CA ALA A 292 8.17 19.68 3.19
C ALA A 292 7.17 20.06 4.31
N ALA A 293 7.62 20.12 5.57
CA ALA A 293 6.78 20.60 6.67
C ALA A 293 6.57 22.12 6.63
N GLU A 294 7.56 22.88 6.17
CA GLU A 294 7.47 24.33 5.97
C GLU A 294 6.57 24.70 4.77
N ASP A 295 6.63 23.93 3.68
CA ASP A 295 5.82 24.17 2.47
C ASP A 295 4.32 23.88 2.68
N ASP A 296 3.94 22.94 3.55
CA ASP A 296 2.53 22.65 3.91
C ASP A 296 1.91 23.77 4.78
N ASP A 297 2.72 24.70 5.29
CA ASP A 297 2.32 25.92 6.01
C ASP A 297 2.05 27.12 5.06
N ALA A 298 2.38 26.99 3.76
CA ALA A 298 2.11 28.04 2.77
C ALA A 298 0.61 28.12 2.44
N PRO A 299 -0.01 29.31 2.42
CA PRO A 299 -1.42 29.44 2.05
C PRO A 299 -1.65 28.87 0.65
N ALA A 300 -2.62 27.96 0.54
CA ALA A 300 -3.03 27.38 -0.74
C ALA A 300 -3.27 28.51 -1.75
N LEU A 301 -2.51 28.50 -2.85
CA LEU A 301 -2.76 29.41 -3.96
C LEU A 301 -4.22 29.23 -4.40
N PRO A 302 -4.96 30.32 -4.66
CA PRO A 302 -6.36 30.25 -5.05
C PRO A 302 -6.51 29.33 -6.28
N GLU A 303 -7.45 28.39 -6.19
CA GLU A 303 -7.79 27.48 -7.29
C GLU A 303 -8.16 28.29 -8.55
N GLU A 304 -7.23 28.42 -9.49
CA GLU A 304 -7.60 28.82 -10.84
C GLU A 304 -8.30 27.64 -11.52
N VAL A 305 -9.58 27.87 -11.79
CA VAL A 305 -10.50 27.04 -12.56
C VAL A 305 -9.90 26.74 -13.93
N VAL A 306 -9.53 25.46 -14.18
CA VAL A 306 -9.39 24.88 -15.54
C VAL A 306 -9.89 23.44 -15.55
#